data_AF-A0AAC9SRD3-F1
#
_entry.id   AF-A0AAC9SRD3-F1
#
_cell.length_a   1.000
_cell.length_b   1.000
_cell.length_c   1.000
_cell.angle_alpha   90.00
_cell.angle_beta   90.00
_cell.angle_gamma   90.00
#
_symmetry.space_group_name_H-M   'P 1'
#
loop_
_entity.id
_entity.type
_entity.pdbx_description
1 polymer ?
#
loop_
_entity_poly.entity_id
_entity_poly.type
_entity_poly.pdbx_seq_one_letter_code
_entity_poly.pdbx_strand_id
1 'polypeptide(L)'
;MPLSGTQKDVLFADRKPPARIWFEDWASRPLHVSDQDRLLIGLLSPQRLLDMTRYFTLVDRKVGKIVARYQQVFGIKRLLERIKSRRSDGGREGGVVWHTTGSGKSFTMVFLSRALILDDDLKQCRIIVVTDRKDLERQLSTTFSTGGELADKKDKEEALATSGRRLAQQIGHGQERIIFSLINKFHTATGYPNAIMTARTSSCWWMKAIAVRAVRTMPA
;
A
#
# COMPACT_ATOMS: atom_id res chain seq x y z
N MET A 1 23.34 -12.46 11.96
CA MET A 1 24.12 -13.43 12.77
C MET A 1 25.06 -14.17 11.84
N PRO A 2 26.28 -14.50 12.30
CA PRO A 2 27.16 -15.39 11.54
C PRO A 2 26.47 -16.75 11.31
N LEU A 3 26.70 -17.34 10.14
CA LEU A 3 26.16 -18.66 9.80
C LEU A 3 26.70 -19.71 10.77
N SER A 4 25.82 -20.63 11.19
CA SER A 4 26.23 -21.82 11.95
C SER A 4 27.13 -22.74 11.10
N GLY A 5 27.91 -23.61 11.76
CA GLY A 5 28.78 -24.56 11.07
C GLY A 5 28.02 -25.43 10.05
N THR A 6 26.86 -25.95 10.45
CA THR A 6 25.98 -26.76 9.59
C THR A 6 25.48 -25.98 8.37
N GLN A 7 25.12 -24.69 8.53
CA GLN A 7 24.73 -23.85 7.40
C GLN A 7 25.89 -23.59 6.43
N LYS A 8 27.11 -23.43 6.94
CA LYS A 8 28.31 -23.28 6.11
C LYS A 8 28.60 -24.57 5.34
N ASP A 9 28.46 -25.73 5.99
CA ASP A 9 28.65 -27.03 5.35
C ASP A 9 27.70 -27.21 4.16
N VAL A 10 26.41 -26.85 4.33
CA VAL A 10 25.43 -26.86 3.24
C VAL A 10 25.78 -25.86 2.14
N LEU A 11 26.17 -24.63 2.49
CA LEU A 11 26.50 -23.57 1.52
C LEU A 11 27.69 -23.94 0.62
N PHE A 12 28.65 -24.70 1.16
CA PHE A 12 29.87 -25.12 0.47
C PHE A 12 29.83 -26.58 -0.03
N ALA A 13 28.72 -27.30 0.13
CA ALA A 13 28.61 -28.72 -0.24
C ALA A 13 29.01 -28.99 -1.70
N ASP A 14 28.60 -28.11 -2.61
CA ASP A 14 28.88 -28.23 -4.05
C ASP A 14 30.16 -27.50 -4.49
N ARG A 15 30.93 -26.94 -3.56
CA ARG A 15 32.12 -26.12 -3.86
C ARG A 15 33.42 -26.86 -3.55
N LYS A 16 34.43 -26.64 -4.39
CA LYS A 16 35.77 -27.21 -4.18
C LYS A 16 36.35 -26.71 -2.83
N PRO A 17 37.11 -27.55 -2.10
CA PRO A 17 37.69 -27.18 -0.80
C PRO A 17 38.46 -25.85 -0.76
N PRO A 18 39.26 -25.48 -1.81
CA PRO A 18 39.96 -24.20 -1.81
C PRO A 18 39.04 -22.98 -1.75
N ALA A 19 37.82 -23.08 -2.30
CA ALA A 19 36.86 -21.98 -2.25
C ALA A 19 36.38 -21.74 -0.81
N ARG A 20 36.08 -22.81 -0.06
CA ARG A 20 35.66 -22.72 1.34
C ARG A 20 36.72 -22.03 2.20
N ILE A 21 37.97 -22.48 2.08
CA ILE A 21 39.11 -21.91 2.82
C ILE A 21 39.25 -20.41 2.50
N TRP A 22 39.14 -20.03 1.22
CA TRP A 22 39.22 -18.63 0.81
C TRP A 22 38.11 -17.76 1.43
N PHE A 23 36.85 -18.23 1.42
CA PHE A 23 35.73 -17.49 2.02
C PHE A 23 35.81 -17.42 3.55
N GLU A 24 36.27 -18.49 4.21
CA GLU A 24 36.46 -18.53 5.66
C GLU A 24 37.60 -17.61 6.12
N ASP A 25 38.73 -17.61 5.40
CA ASP A 25 39.83 -16.65 5.62
C ASP A 25 39.33 -15.22 5.45
N TRP A 26 38.63 -14.92 4.35
CA TRP A 26 38.09 -13.59 4.10
C TRP A 26 37.12 -13.13 5.21
N ALA A 27 36.24 -14.01 5.67
CA ALA A 27 35.30 -13.73 6.76
C ALA A 27 35.96 -13.63 8.15
N SER A 28 37.18 -14.15 8.32
CA SER A 28 37.93 -14.08 9.59
C SER A 28 38.55 -12.69 9.82
N ARG A 29 38.71 -11.90 8.77
CA ARG A 29 39.32 -10.57 8.82
C ARG A 29 38.40 -9.58 9.51
N PRO A 30 38.94 -8.56 10.20
CA PRO A 30 38.12 -7.51 10.79
C PRO A 30 37.34 -6.77 9.69
N LEU A 31 36.01 -6.87 9.75
CA LEU A 31 35.10 -6.19 8.84
C LEU A 31 34.59 -4.90 9.51
N HIS A 32 34.98 -3.76 8.96
CA HIS A 32 34.35 -2.49 9.31
C HIS A 32 33.02 -2.35 8.57
N VAL A 33 31.94 -2.18 9.31
CA VAL A 33 30.61 -1.96 8.75
C VAL A 33 30.60 -0.62 8.02
N SER A 34 30.53 -0.67 6.69
CA SER A 34 30.37 0.50 5.85
C SER A 34 28.91 0.94 5.76
N ASP A 35 28.67 2.15 5.24
CA ASP A 35 27.30 2.60 4.96
C ASP A 35 26.63 1.79 3.85
N GLN A 36 27.42 1.23 2.92
CA GLN A 36 26.93 0.29 1.92
C GLN A 36 26.41 -0.99 2.57
N ASP A 37 27.11 -1.52 3.57
CA ASP A 37 26.67 -2.70 4.31
C ASP A 37 25.36 -2.43 5.05
N ARG A 38 25.24 -1.27 5.70
CA ARG A 38 23.99 -0.85 6.36
C ARG A 38 22.84 -0.75 5.38
N LEU A 39 23.07 -0.19 4.19
CA LEU A 39 22.06 -0.07 3.15
C LEU A 39 21.64 -1.45 2.62
N LEU A 40 22.60 -2.32 2.31
CA LEU A 40 22.34 -3.66 1.79
C LEU A 40 21.61 -4.51 2.83
N ILE A 41 22.07 -4.54 4.07
CA ILE A 41 21.42 -5.30 5.15
C ILE A 41 20.03 -4.74 5.43
N GLY A 42 19.87 -3.41 5.43
CA GLY A 42 18.58 -2.75 5.64
C GLY A 42 17.56 -3.07 4.54
N LEU A 43 17.98 -3.09 3.27
CA LEU A 43 17.11 -3.35 2.12
C LEU A 43 16.87 -4.85 1.88
N LEU A 44 17.91 -5.68 2.03
CA LEU A 44 17.92 -7.10 1.66
C LEU A 44 17.63 -8.05 2.82
N SER A 45 17.23 -7.54 3.98
CA SER A 45 16.63 -8.40 5.00
C SER A 45 15.42 -9.14 4.38
N PRO A 46 15.25 -10.46 4.62
CA PRO A 46 14.23 -11.25 3.94
C PRO A 46 12.83 -10.64 4.02
N GLN A 47 12.44 -10.17 5.21
CA GLN A 47 11.15 -9.51 5.42
C GLN A 47 11.03 -8.22 4.60
N ARG A 48 12.07 -7.36 4.58
CA ARG A 48 12.04 -6.11 3.81
C ARG A 48 11.96 -6.39 2.32
N LEU A 49 12.70 -7.37 1.82
CA LEU A 49 12.70 -7.71 0.41
C LEU A 49 11.32 -8.23 -0.03
N LEU A 50 10.68 -9.06 0.78
CA LEU A 50 9.30 -9.51 0.55
C LEU A 50 8.32 -8.34 0.59
N ASP A 51 8.44 -7.42 1.56
CA ASP A 51 7.60 -6.24 1.61
C ASP A 51 7.76 -5.37 0.35
N MET A 52 9.02 -5.16 -0.08
CA MET A 52 9.34 -4.33 -1.24
C MET A 52 8.76 -4.89 -2.54
N THR A 53 8.86 -6.20 -2.72
CA THR A 53 8.33 -6.90 -3.90
C THR A 53 6.81 -7.00 -3.87
N ARG A 54 6.21 -7.31 -2.72
CA ARG A 54 4.76 -7.54 -2.56
C ARG A 54 3.95 -6.24 -2.54
N TYR A 55 4.39 -5.23 -1.80
CA TYR A 55 3.61 -4.01 -1.56
C TYR A 55 4.16 -2.79 -2.30
N PHE A 56 5.48 -2.67 -2.44
CA PHE A 56 6.14 -1.43 -2.85
C PHE A 56 6.78 -1.47 -4.25
N THR A 57 6.33 -2.40 -5.09
CA THR A 57 6.71 -2.48 -6.51
C THR A 57 5.47 -2.50 -7.40
N LEU A 58 5.35 -1.52 -8.30
CA LEU A 58 4.33 -1.47 -9.35
C LEU A 58 4.95 -1.91 -10.67
N VAL A 59 4.18 -2.66 -11.45
CA VAL A 59 4.55 -3.05 -12.81
C VAL A 59 3.57 -2.35 -13.75
N ASP A 60 4.06 -1.36 -14.48
CA ASP A 60 3.30 -0.63 -15.48
C ASP A 60 3.77 -1.04 -16.88
N ARG A 61 2.83 -1.27 -17.80
CA ARG A 61 3.16 -1.72 -19.17
C ARG A 61 3.93 -0.67 -19.99
N LYS A 62 3.79 0.61 -19.68
CA LYS A 62 4.42 1.72 -20.41
C LYS A 62 5.69 2.21 -19.74
N VAL A 63 5.67 2.31 -18.41
CA VAL A 63 6.77 2.91 -17.61
C VAL A 63 7.73 1.85 -17.07
N GLY A 64 7.35 0.57 -17.10
CA GLY A 64 8.13 -0.54 -16.55
C GLY A 64 7.91 -0.71 -15.05
N LYS A 65 8.95 -1.15 -14.33
CA LYS A 65 8.89 -1.39 -12.88
C LYS A 65 9.17 -0.11 -12.11
N ILE A 66 8.24 0.27 -11.23
CA ILE A 66 8.35 1.44 -10.36
C ILE A 66 8.46 0.95 -8.92
N VAL A 67 9.56 1.26 -8.26
CA VAL A 67 9.83 0.88 -6.86
C VAL A 67 9.65 2.10 -5.96
N ALA A 68 8.99 1.92 -4.83
CA ALA A 68 8.77 3.01 -3.88
C ALA A 68 10.10 3.51 -3.29
N ARG A 69 10.20 4.83 -3.10
CA ARG A 69 11.31 5.46 -2.39
C ARG A 69 11.20 5.22 -0.89
N TYR A 70 12.32 5.30 -0.16
CA TYR A 70 12.37 4.99 1.27
C TYR A 70 11.30 5.77 2.07
N GLN A 71 11.13 7.07 1.83
CA GLN A 71 10.15 7.89 2.54
C GLN A 71 8.71 7.45 2.29
N GLN A 72 8.41 6.93 1.10
CA GLN A 72 7.08 6.41 0.78
C GLN A 72 6.83 5.11 1.55
N VAL A 73 7.82 4.22 1.57
CA VAL A 73 7.74 2.93 2.31
C VAL A 73 7.49 3.18 3.80
N PHE A 74 8.32 3.99 4.44
CA PHE A 74 8.19 4.26 5.88
C PHE A 74 6.93 5.06 6.21
N GLY A 75 6.56 6.03 5.37
CA GLY A 75 5.32 6.79 5.54
C GLY A 75 4.08 5.90 5.48
N ILE A 76 4.04 4.97 4.52
CA ILE A 76 2.93 4.03 4.36
C ILE A 76 2.87 3.06 5.54
N LYS A 77 4.01 2.50 5.99
CA LYS A 77 4.02 1.60 7.16
C LYS A 77 3.43 2.28 8.41
N ARG A 78 3.85 3.52 8.69
CA ARG A 78 3.30 4.31 9.81
C ARG A 78 1.80 4.60 9.66
N LEU A 79 1.35 4.88 8.44
CA LEU A 79 -0.08 5.06 8.18
C LEU A 79 -0.87 3.77 8.41
N LEU A 80 -0.36 2.61 7.99
CA LEU A 80 -1.02 1.33 8.22
C LEU A 80 -1.16 1.04 9.72
N GLU A 81 -0.09 1.22 10.49
CA GLU A 81 -0.11 1.10 11.95
C GLU A 81 -1.19 2.00 12.57
N ARG A 82 -1.27 3.25 12.12
CA ARG A 82 -2.27 4.22 12.61
C ARG A 82 -3.70 3.85 12.21
N ILE A 83 -3.92 3.36 10.99
CA ILE A 83 -5.24 2.95 10.52
C ILE A 83 -5.70 1.68 11.24
N LYS A 84 -4.78 0.80 11.61
CA LYS A 84 -5.08 -0.42 12.38
C LYS A 84 -5.60 -0.12 13.78
N SER A 85 -5.14 0.96 14.41
CA SER A 85 -5.67 1.39 15.71
C SER A 85 -7.12 1.85 15.60
N ARG A 86 -7.92 1.51 16.61
CA ARG A 86 -9.31 1.91 16.73
C ARG A 86 -9.47 2.85 17.91
N ARG A 87 -10.33 3.84 17.72
CA ARG A 87 -10.82 4.74 18.77
C ARG A 87 -11.86 4.03 19.63
N SER A 88 -12.13 4.58 20.81
CA SER A 88 -13.16 4.10 21.72
C SER A 88 -14.58 4.15 21.12
N ASP A 89 -14.82 5.08 20.18
CA ASP A 89 -16.08 5.20 19.43
C ASP A 89 -16.22 4.16 18.28
N GLY A 90 -15.23 3.26 18.12
CA GLY A 90 -15.20 2.26 17.05
C GLY A 90 -14.69 2.78 15.71
N GLY A 91 -14.40 4.08 15.59
CA GLY A 91 -13.76 4.70 14.44
C GLY A 91 -12.26 4.36 14.34
N ARG A 92 -11.65 4.72 13.21
CA ARG A 92 -10.20 4.60 12.99
C ARG A 92 -9.55 5.98 13.01
N GLU A 93 -8.33 6.07 13.49
CA GLU A 93 -7.58 7.32 13.48
C GLU A 93 -7.12 7.68 12.07
N GLY A 94 -7.49 8.88 11.62
CA GLY A 94 -7.03 9.45 10.36
C GLY A 94 -5.61 10.03 10.48
N GLY A 95 -5.10 10.58 9.39
CA GLY A 95 -3.81 11.25 9.38
C GLY A 95 -3.57 12.04 8.11
N VAL A 96 -2.56 12.90 8.17
CA VAL A 96 -2.13 13.75 7.07
C VAL A 96 -0.69 13.39 6.69
N VAL A 97 -0.45 13.14 5.40
CA VAL A 97 0.91 12.98 4.87
C VAL A 97 1.25 14.17 4.00
N TRP A 98 2.26 14.92 4.43
CA TRP A 98 2.78 16.06 3.68
C TRP A 98 3.88 15.61 2.72
N HIS A 99 3.73 15.98 1.44
CA HIS A 99 4.69 15.69 0.39
C HIS A 99 5.12 16.99 -0.29
N THR A 100 6.40 17.11 -0.62
CA THR A 100 6.86 18.17 -1.52
C THR A 100 6.41 17.89 -2.96
N THR A 101 6.32 18.93 -3.78
CA THR A 101 6.03 18.79 -5.22
C THR A 101 7.10 17.96 -5.92
N GLY A 102 6.72 17.10 -6.86
CA GLY A 102 7.64 16.18 -7.55
C GLY A 102 8.09 14.95 -6.75
N SER A 103 7.76 14.84 -5.45
CA SER A 103 8.20 13.69 -4.61
C SER A 103 7.50 12.36 -4.89
N GLY A 104 6.52 12.31 -5.80
CA GLY A 104 5.79 11.09 -6.13
C GLY A 104 4.56 10.81 -5.26
N LYS A 105 3.92 11.83 -4.66
CA LYS A 105 2.67 11.71 -3.86
C LYS A 105 1.58 10.82 -4.48
N SER A 106 1.40 10.90 -5.80
CA SER A 106 0.45 10.05 -6.52
C SER A 106 0.81 8.57 -6.43
N PHE A 107 2.09 8.21 -6.58
CA PHE A 107 2.55 6.84 -6.39
C PHE A 107 2.41 6.39 -4.93
N THR A 108 2.63 7.29 -3.97
CA THR A 108 2.37 6.99 -2.55
C THR A 108 0.92 6.54 -2.33
N MET A 109 -0.06 7.20 -2.97
CA MET A 109 -1.47 6.83 -2.90
C MET A 109 -1.72 5.43 -3.48
N VAL A 110 -1.08 5.10 -4.60
CA VAL A 110 -1.19 3.77 -5.23
C VAL A 110 -0.61 2.69 -4.32
N PHE A 111 0.60 2.89 -3.81
CA PHE A 111 1.24 1.95 -2.89
C PHE A 111 0.45 1.78 -1.58
N LEU A 112 -0.08 2.87 -1.02
CA LEU A 112 -0.92 2.82 0.18
C LEU A 112 -2.20 2.04 -0.07
N SER A 113 -2.89 2.32 -1.17
CA SER A 113 -4.11 1.61 -1.55
C SER A 113 -3.84 0.12 -1.68
N ARG A 114 -2.79 -0.27 -2.42
CA ARG A 114 -2.36 -1.67 -2.54
C ARG A 114 -2.04 -2.31 -1.19
N ALA A 115 -1.32 -1.61 -0.32
CA ALA A 115 -0.99 -2.13 1.00
C ALA A 115 -2.23 -2.34 1.87
N LEU A 116 -3.18 -1.41 1.86
CA LEU A 116 -4.45 -1.54 2.59
C LEU A 116 -5.29 -2.75 2.14
N ILE A 117 -5.22 -3.11 0.86
CA ILE A 117 -6.05 -4.20 0.32
C ILE A 117 -5.43 -5.56 0.62
N LEU A 118 -4.10 -5.65 0.49
CA LEU A 118 -3.35 -6.87 0.75
C LEU A 118 -3.14 -7.14 2.25
N ASP A 119 -3.41 -6.17 3.12
CA ASP A 119 -3.32 -6.31 4.57
C ASP A 119 -4.50 -7.13 5.12
N ASP A 120 -4.18 -8.23 5.80
CA ASP A 120 -5.16 -9.19 6.32
C ASP A 120 -6.10 -8.57 7.37
N ASP A 121 -5.61 -7.66 8.22
CA ASP A 121 -6.40 -7.01 9.26
C ASP A 121 -7.40 -5.99 8.69
N LEU A 122 -7.15 -5.56 7.46
CA LEU A 122 -7.95 -4.55 6.75
C LEU A 122 -8.75 -5.17 5.59
N LYS A 123 -8.84 -6.51 5.52
CA LYS A 123 -9.66 -7.24 4.54
C LYS A 123 -11.12 -6.81 4.51
N GLN A 124 -11.71 -6.57 5.68
CA GLN A 124 -13.09 -6.16 5.83
C GLN A 124 -13.31 -4.64 5.64
N CYS A 125 -12.25 -3.88 5.38
CA CYS A 125 -12.36 -2.45 5.15
C CYS A 125 -12.71 -2.14 3.69
N ARG A 126 -13.68 -1.23 3.51
CA ARG A 126 -13.97 -0.60 2.22
C ARG A 126 -13.14 0.68 2.10
N ILE A 127 -12.52 0.87 0.94
CA ILE A 127 -11.58 1.97 0.71
C ILE A 127 -12.16 2.88 -0.35
N ILE A 128 -12.33 4.15 -0.01
CA ILE A 128 -12.76 5.18 -0.96
C ILE A 128 -11.57 6.09 -1.22
N VAL A 129 -11.10 6.08 -2.46
CA VAL A 129 -10.01 6.96 -2.90
C VAL A 129 -10.60 8.15 -3.63
N VAL A 130 -10.43 9.33 -3.03
CA VAL A 130 -10.92 10.59 -3.60
C VAL A 130 -9.73 11.37 -4.17
N THR A 131 -9.81 11.71 -5.46
CA THR A 131 -8.75 12.44 -6.16
C THR A 131 -9.34 13.57 -7.02
N ASP A 132 -8.55 14.56 -7.35
CA ASP A 132 -8.87 15.60 -8.35
C ASP A 132 -8.44 15.20 -9.78
N ARG A 133 -7.70 14.09 -9.91
CA ARG A 133 -6.96 13.71 -11.12
C ARG A 133 -7.48 12.42 -11.76
N LYS A 134 -7.97 12.53 -13.00
CA LYS A 134 -8.45 11.40 -13.82
C LYS A 134 -7.35 10.39 -14.19
N ASP A 135 -6.12 10.85 -14.36
CA ASP A 135 -5.00 9.98 -14.69
C ASP A 135 -4.59 9.09 -13.51
N LEU A 136 -4.70 9.61 -12.28
CA LEU A 136 -4.48 8.81 -11.06
C LEU A 136 -5.53 7.72 -10.90
N GLU A 137 -6.80 8.01 -11.23
CA GLU A 137 -7.89 7.03 -11.26
C GLU A 137 -7.56 5.86 -12.22
N ARG A 138 -7.02 6.16 -13.41
CA ARG A 138 -6.58 5.14 -14.38
C ARG A 138 -5.38 4.31 -13.89
N GLN A 139 -4.42 4.94 -13.22
CA GLN A 139 -3.26 4.24 -12.66
C GLN A 139 -3.67 3.27 -11.55
N LEU A 140 -4.56 3.72 -10.68
CA LEU A 140 -5.13 2.92 -9.60
C LEU A 140 -5.90 1.73 -10.16
N SER A 141 -6.86 1.95 -11.06
CA SER A 141 -7.64 0.84 -11.65
C SER A 141 -6.75 -0.19 -12.34
N THR A 142 -5.69 0.23 -13.03
CA THR A 142 -4.71 -0.69 -13.66
C THR A 142 -3.94 -1.52 -12.63
N THR A 143 -3.54 -0.90 -11.51
CA THR A 143 -2.86 -1.59 -10.42
C THR A 143 -3.73 -2.69 -9.82
N PHE A 144 -5.02 -2.41 -9.60
CA PHE A 144 -5.94 -3.37 -8.99
C PHE A 144 -6.36 -4.51 -9.91
N SER A 145 -6.47 -4.27 -11.22
CA SER A 145 -6.65 -5.39 -12.16
C SER A 145 -5.44 -6.31 -12.24
N THR A 146 -4.23 -5.78 -12.01
CA THR A 146 -3.00 -6.58 -12.06
C THR A 146 -2.79 -7.38 -10.77
N GLY A 147 -3.36 -6.92 -9.65
CA GLY A 147 -3.32 -7.62 -8.36
C GLY A 147 -4.36 -8.72 -8.17
N GLY A 148 -5.22 -8.98 -9.17
CA GLY A 148 -6.27 -10.00 -9.11
C GLY A 148 -7.53 -9.58 -8.34
N GLU A 149 -7.56 -8.35 -7.80
CA GLU A 149 -8.67 -7.83 -6.97
C GLU A 149 -9.77 -7.14 -7.80
N LEU A 150 -9.46 -6.73 -9.04
CA LEU A 150 -10.41 -6.25 -10.06
C LEU A 150 -10.14 -6.99 -11.38
N ALA A 151 -10.25 -8.32 -11.33
CA ALA A 151 -9.84 -9.23 -12.41
C ALA A 151 -10.66 -9.01 -13.69
N ASP A 152 -11.96 -8.69 -13.54
CA ASP A 152 -12.84 -8.49 -14.68
C ASP A 152 -12.99 -7.01 -15.07
N LYS A 153 -13.16 -6.76 -16.38
CA LYS A 153 -13.45 -5.41 -16.90
C LYS A 153 -14.68 -4.79 -16.23
N LYS A 154 -15.64 -5.64 -15.85
CA LYS A 154 -16.88 -5.24 -15.19
C LYS A 154 -16.62 -4.72 -13.78
N ASP A 155 -15.83 -5.43 -12.96
CA ASP A 155 -15.41 -4.97 -11.63
C ASP A 155 -14.67 -3.64 -11.68
N LYS A 156 -13.91 -3.43 -12.77
CA LYS A 156 -13.15 -2.21 -13.01
C LYS A 156 -14.04 -1.01 -13.30
N GLU A 157 -15.09 -1.19 -14.10
CA GLU A 157 -16.10 -0.15 -14.36
C GLU A 157 -17.00 0.09 -13.14
N GLU A 158 -17.26 -0.95 -12.36
CA GLU A 158 -18.00 -0.87 -11.11
C GLU A 158 -17.21 -0.15 -10.02
N ALA A 159 -15.90 -0.35 -9.89
CA ALA A 159 -15.08 0.40 -8.93
C ALA A 159 -14.98 1.91 -9.22
N LEU A 160 -15.33 2.37 -10.43
CA LEU A 160 -15.30 3.78 -10.81
C LEU A 160 -16.65 4.45 -10.57
N ALA A 161 -16.67 5.46 -9.71
CA ALA A 161 -17.84 6.31 -9.57
C ALA A 161 -18.01 7.17 -10.82
N THR A 162 -18.97 6.85 -11.67
CA THR A 162 -19.26 7.63 -12.89
C THR A 162 -19.97 8.95 -12.57
N SER A 163 -20.76 9.00 -11.49
CA SER A 163 -21.48 10.18 -11.01
C SER A 163 -21.54 10.24 -9.48
N GLY A 164 -21.91 11.39 -8.93
CA GLY A 164 -22.12 11.52 -7.47
C GLY A 164 -23.27 10.67 -6.96
N ARG A 165 -24.36 10.52 -7.75
CA ARG A 165 -25.48 9.62 -7.42
C ARG A 165 -25.04 8.16 -7.40
N ARG A 166 -24.22 7.73 -8.37
CA ARG A 166 -23.65 6.38 -8.38
C ARG A 166 -22.76 6.16 -7.17
N LEU A 167 -21.87 7.11 -6.85
CA LEU A 167 -21.04 7.03 -5.65
C LEU A 167 -21.88 6.87 -4.38
N ALA A 168 -22.94 7.66 -4.22
CA ALA A 168 -23.86 7.54 -3.09
C ALA A 168 -24.48 6.14 -2.98
N GLN A 169 -24.91 5.56 -4.10
CA GLN A 169 -25.43 4.20 -4.15
C GLN A 169 -24.38 3.15 -3.78
N GLN A 170 -23.15 3.30 -4.28
CA GLN A 170 -22.05 2.39 -3.97
C GLN A 170 -21.66 2.44 -2.50
N ILE A 171 -21.64 3.63 -1.91
CA ILE A 171 -21.40 3.80 -0.47
C ILE A 171 -22.49 3.13 0.36
N GLY A 172 -23.77 3.34 0.01
CA GLY A 172 -24.91 2.87 0.79
C GLY A 172 -25.23 1.37 0.63
N HIS A 173 -25.15 0.85 -0.59
CA HIS A 173 -25.63 -0.50 -0.95
C HIS A 173 -24.63 -1.35 -1.74
N GLY A 174 -23.52 -0.76 -2.17
CA GLY A 174 -22.49 -1.45 -2.92
C GLY A 174 -21.69 -2.44 -2.07
N GLN A 175 -21.26 -3.54 -2.68
CA GLN A 175 -20.33 -4.51 -2.08
C GLN A 175 -18.88 -4.28 -2.54
N GLU A 176 -18.64 -3.28 -3.38
CA GLU A 176 -17.30 -3.00 -3.89
C GLU A 176 -16.38 -2.65 -2.72
N ARG A 177 -15.27 -3.39 -2.63
CA ARG A 177 -14.24 -3.17 -1.60
C ARG A 177 -13.49 -1.86 -1.82
N ILE A 178 -13.36 -1.43 -3.08
CA ILE A 178 -12.62 -0.22 -3.44
C ILE A 178 -13.47 0.62 -4.38
N ILE A 179 -13.58 1.92 -4.07
CA ILE A 179 -14.30 2.88 -4.89
C ILE A 179 -13.38 4.06 -5.20
N PHE A 180 -13.23 4.39 -6.48
CA PHE A 180 -12.54 5.58 -6.93
C PHE A 180 -13.54 6.66 -7.27
N SER A 181 -13.27 7.87 -6.77
CA SER A 181 -14.10 9.03 -7.08
C SER A 181 -13.29 10.27 -7.31
N LEU A 182 -13.82 11.14 -8.17
CA LEU A 182 -13.31 12.50 -8.30
C LEU A 182 -13.90 13.38 -7.20
N ILE A 183 -13.15 14.38 -6.75
CA ILE A 183 -13.57 15.29 -5.67
C ILE A 183 -14.92 15.97 -5.96
N ASN A 184 -15.18 16.33 -7.22
CA ASN A 184 -16.45 16.93 -7.64
C ASN A 184 -17.63 15.94 -7.50
N LYS A 185 -17.43 14.67 -7.89
CA LYS A 185 -18.44 13.61 -7.74
C LYS A 185 -18.67 13.28 -6.27
N PHE A 186 -17.62 13.30 -5.45
CA PHE A 186 -17.72 13.10 -4.01
C PHE A 186 -18.55 14.20 -3.35
N HIS A 187 -18.31 15.47 -3.69
CA HIS A 187 -19.12 16.58 -3.20
C HIS A 187 -20.60 16.45 -3.60
N THR A 188 -20.90 15.99 -4.81
CA THR A 188 -22.29 15.72 -5.19
C THR A 188 -22.88 14.56 -4.39
N ALA A 189 -22.08 13.52 -4.08
CA ALA A 189 -22.52 12.36 -3.31
C ALA A 189 -22.94 12.74 -1.88
N THR A 190 -22.23 13.65 -1.21
CA THR A 190 -22.54 14.06 0.17
C THR A 190 -23.91 14.73 0.33
N GLY A 191 -24.52 15.20 -0.76
CA GLY A 191 -25.88 15.74 -0.75
C GLY A 191 -26.98 14.68 -0.71
N TYR A 192 -26.66 13.39 -0.87
CA TYR A 192 -27.64 12.31 -0.82
C TYR A 192 -27.71 11.69 0.59
N PRO A 193 -28.93 11.44 1.12
CA PRO A 193 -29.09 10.83 2.45
C PRO A 193 -28.52 9.41 2.53
N ASN A 194 -28.48 8.69 1.42
CA ASN A 194 -27.91 7.33 1.36
C ASN A 194 -26.36 7.35 1.39
N ALA A 195 -25.74 8.53 1.22
CA ALA A 195 -24.30 8.71 1.23
C ALA A 195 -23.77 9.16 2.60
N ILE A 196 -24.59 9.11 3.67
CA ILE A 196 -24.16 9.51 5.01
C ILE A 196 -23.03 8.58 5.47
N MET A 197 -21.80 9.04 5.24
CA MET A 197 -20.61 8.58 5.92
C MET A 197 -20.69 9.21 7.31
N THR A 198 -21.26 8.50 8.28
CA THR A 198 -21.24 8.93 9.68
C THR A 198 -19.79 8.92 10.19
N ALA A 199 -19.09 10.02 9.93
CA ALA A 199 -17.90 10.47 10.63
C ALA A 199 -18.14 11.95 10.94
N ARG A 200 -18.77 12.20 12.09
CA ARG A 200 -18.78 13.54 12.69
C ARG A 200 -17.32 13.92 12.93
N THR A 201 -16.77 14.82 12.13
CA THR A 201 -15.97 15.98 12.57
C THR A 201 -15.59 16.84 11.36
N SER A 202 -16.25 17.98 11.31
CA SER A 202 -15.75 19.31 11.01
C SER A 202 -14.26 19.47 10.63
N SER A 203 -14.07 20.26 9.56
CA SER A 203 -12.95 21.20 9.39
C SER A 203 -11.56 20.62 9.09
N CYS A 204 -11.25 20.38 7.81
CA CYS A 204 -9.93 20.77 7.28
C CYS A 204 -9.95 20.87 5.76
N TRP A 205 -9.60 22.05 5.26
CA TRP A 205 -9.41 22.36 3.86
C TRP A 205 -8.15 21.66 3.31
N TRP A 206 -8.25 21.17 2.07
CA TRP A 206 -7.21 20.60 1.19
C TRP A 206 -6.34 19.45 1.73
N MET A 207 -6.69 18.21 1.37
CA MET A 207 -5.73 17.17 1.01
C MET A 207 -6.43 16.01 0.29
N LYS A 208 -5.75 15.43 -0.69
CA LYS A 208 -6.18 14.22 -1.42
C LYS A 208 -6.32 13.07 -0.43
N ALA A 209 -7.53 12.87 0.10
CA ALA A 209 -7.79 11.91 1.15
C ALA A 209 -8.12 10.53 0.58
N ILE A 210 -7.43 9.50 1.08
CA ILE A 210 -7.97 8.14 1.13
C ILE A 210 -8.84 8.07 2.38
N ALA A 211 -10.14 7.92 2.22
CA ALA A 211 -11.03 7.61 3.32
C ALA A 211 -11.14 6.07 3.41
N VAL A 212 -10.53 5.48 4.44
CA VAL A 212 -10.67 4.04 4.73
C VAL A 212 -11.83 3.89 5.72
N ARG A 213 -12.94 3.28 5.28
CA ARG A 213 -14.09 2.96 6.16
C ARG A 213 -14.22 1.45 6.29
N ALA A 214 -14.07 0.94 7.51
CA ALA A 214 -14.53 -0.41 7.83
C ALA A 214 -16.07 -0.39 7.91
N VAL A 215 -16.76 -0.79 6.84
CA VAL A 215 -18.20 -1.04 6.92
C VAL A 215 -18.35 -2.45 7.51
N ARG A 216 -18.95 -2.55 8.70
CA ARG A 216 -19.38 -3.85 9.23
C ARG A 216 -20.31 -4.49 8.21
N THR A 217 -19.91 -5.63 7.66
CA THR A 217 -20.90 -6.58 7.13
C THR A 217 -21.75 -7.04 8.32
N MET A 218 -23.07 -6.92 8.20
CA MET A 218 -24.00 -7.45 9.20
C MET A 218 -23.78 -8.96 9.31
N PRO A 219 -23.84 -9.56 10.51
CA PRO A 219 -23.91 -11.01 10.60
C PRO A 219 -25.23 -11.50 10.01
N ALA A 220 -25.17 -12.64 9.32
CA ALA A 220 -26.33 -13.41 8.89
C ALA A 220 -27.14 -13.91 10.10
#